data_AF-A0AAU4YUD5-F1
#
_entry.id   AF-A0AAU4YUD5-F1
#
_cell.length_a   1.000
_cell.length_b   1.000
_cell.length_c   1.000
_cell.angle_alpha   90.00
_cell.angle_beta   90.00
_cell.angle_gamma   90.00
#
_symmetry.space_group_name_H-M   'P 1'
#
loop_
_entity.id
_entity.type
_entity.pdbx_description
1 polymer ?
#
loop_
_entity_poly.entity_id
_entity_poly.type
_entity_poly.pdbx_seq_one_letter_code
_entity_poly.pdbx_strand_id
1 'polypeptide(L)'
;MSSAASQTSQDRALGHVAELASGFPMDPSLRVTLNFHPDRLLHSKPILDAMAADGVYRSQFVTGTSNGGLTAYPGGDRWHWESRIFNGAYDEAPPHERPVYGALNYRQKPTGGAPRFGSAHFRLTADTLPRTTFCYPDSSADPTDFGVAARMGLIELALADRQDDLDDHIEAQVHGPVRPDCHVEALVLDPCYRSTAVETAALRLGCSVEWHAGFRLSVEELRRHPGYRGQEYVDLGMQIAVDSVLDPRTVGDAARADRYDPQAVKKVWHYLARFGATRTSDDRPLSPAPAEGAVLDGFR
;
A
#
# COMPACT_ATOMS: atom_id res chain seq x y z
N MET A 1 -1.44 17.56 -42.73
CA MET A 1 -1.02 18.10 -41.41
C MET A 1 -1.81 17.32 -40.37
N SER A 2 -1.19 16.33 -39.73
CA SER A 2 -1.86 15.51 -38.72
C SER A 2 -2.13 16.39 -37.50
N SER A 3 -3.37 16.44 -37.05
CA SER A 3 -3.75 16.98 -35.74
C SER A 3 -2.92 16.24 -34.70
N ALA A 4 -1.91 16.91 -34.13
CA ALA A 4 -1.26 16.44 -32.92
C ALA A 4 -2.30 16.56 -31.82
N ALA A 5 -2.97 15.46 -31.47
CA ALA A 5 -3.80 15.42 -30.28
C ALA A 5 -2.93 15.89 -29.11
N SER A 6 -3.39 16.90 -28.37
CA SER A 6 -2.71 17.35 -27.16
C SER A 6 -2.57 16.15 -26.22
N GLN A 7 -1.34 15.80 -25.83
CA GLN A 7 -1.08 14.68 -24.93
C GLN A 7 -1.81 14.90 -23.61
N THR A 8 -2.50 13.87 -23.11
CA THR A 8 -3.20 13.94 -21.81
C THR A 8 -2.19 14.10 -20.67
N SER A 9 -2.63 14.57 -19.49
CA SER A 9 -1.76 14.61 -18.29
C SER A 9 -1.19 13.24 -17.95
N GLN A 10 -1.96 12.17 -18.20
CA GLN A 10 -1.52 10.81 -18.06
C GLN A 10 -0.38 10.45 -19.03
N ASP A 11 -0.52 10.76 -20.32
CA ASP A 11 0.51 10.45 -21.32
C ASP A 11 1.81 11.19 -21.03
N ARG A 12 1.72 12.47 -20.62
CA ARG A 12 2.89 13.28 -20.24
C ARG A 12 3.62 12.70 -19.03
N ALA A 13 2.87 12.34 -17.98
CA ALA A 13 3.44 11.76 -16.77
C ALA A 13 4.12 10.40 -17.06
N LEU A 14 3.44 9.50 -17.77
CA LEU A 14 3.98 8.20 -18.15
C LEU A 14 5.22 8.33 -19.03
N GLY A 15 5.18 9.21 -20.03
CA GLY A 15 6.31 9.48 -20.91
C GLY A 15 7.53 9.97 -20.14
N HIS A 16 7.35 10.96 -19.26
CA HIS A 16 8.44 11.51 -18.45
C HIS A 16 9.07 10.46 -17.55
N VAL A 17 8.26 9.69 -16.79
CA VAL A 17 8.81 8.66 -15.89
C VAL A 17 9.48 7.54 -16.67
N ALA A 18 8.96 7.17 -17.85
CA ALA A 18 9.60 6.18 -18.72
C ALA A 18 11.00 6.61 -19.19
N GLU A 19 11.25 7.91 -19.40
CA GLU A 19 12.58 8.45 -19.74
C GLU A 19 13.58 8.31 -18.58
N LEU A 20 13.10 8.40 -17.34
CA LEU A 20 13.92 8.22 -16.13
C LEU A 20 14.13 6.74 -15.76
N ALA A 21 13.20 5.86 -16.16
CA ALA A 21 13.21 4.47 -15.79
C ALA A 21 14.27 3.64 -16.54
N SER A 22 14.81 2.62 -15.85
CA SER A 22 15.81 1.69 -16.38
C SER A 22 15.49 0.24 -15.99
N GLY A 23 16.31 -0.72 -16.44
CA GLY A 23 16.16 -2.14 -16.14
C GLY A 23 15.30 -2.91 -17.16
N PHE A 24 15.15 -4.21 -16.93
CA PHE A 24 14.37 -5.11 -17.79
C PHE A 24 12.86 -4.92 -17.60
N PRO A 25 12.04 -5.37 -18.57
CA PRO A 25 10.59 -5.43 -18.38
C PRO A 25 10.20 -6.22 -17.15
N MET A 26 9.16 -5.75 -16.46
CA MET A 26 8.61 -6.40 -15.27
C MET A 26 7.96 -7.73 -15.62
N ASP A 27 8.03 -8.70 -14.71
CA ASP A 27 7.23 -9.93 -14.80
C ASP A 27 5.72 -9.58 -14.85
N PRO A 28 5.00 -9.92 -15.93
CA PRO A 28 3.59 -9.59 -16.11
C PRO A 28 2.66 -10.35 -15.15
N SER A 29 3.16 -11.31 -14.37
CA SER A 29 2.41 -11.99 -13.31
C SER A 29 2.29 -11.15 -12.03
N LEU A 30 3.19 -10.17 -11.83
CA LEU A 30 3.13 -9.28 -10.67
C LEU A 30 1.90 -8.38 -10.74
N ARG A 31 1.41 -7.98 -9.56
CA ARG A 31 0.21 -7.15 -9.42
C ARG A 31 0.47 -5.93 -8.56
N VAL A 32 -0.18 -4.83 -8.94
CA VAL A 32 -0.33 -3.65 -8.09
C VAL A 32 -1.47 -3.90 -7.13
N THR A 33 -1.28 -3.49 -5.88
CA THR A 33 -2.31 -3.53 -4.85
C THR A 33 -2.59 -2.17 -4.26
N LEU A 34 -3.87 -1.85 -4.05
CA LEU A 34 -4.30 -0.63 -3.36
C LEU A 34 -4.73 -1.00 -1.93
N ASN A 35 -3.83 -0.83 -0.96
CA ASN A 35 -4.09 -1.14 0.46
C ASN A 35 -4.91 -0.03 1.15
N PHE A 36 -5.93 -0.42 1.89
CA PHE A 36 -6.78 0.50 2.66
C PHE A 36 -7.47 -0.21 3.84
N HIS A 37 -8.09 0.57 4.73
CA HIS A 37 -8.91 0.03 5.81
C HIS A 37 -10.39 0.03 5.37
N PRO A 38 -11.02 -1.14 5.19
CA PRO A 38 -12.34 -1.25 4.56
C PRO A 38 -13.50 -0.82 5.46
N ASP A 39 -13.21 -0.58 6.73
CA ASP A 39 -14.15 -0.23 7.78
C ASP A 39 -14.10 1.27 8.14
N ARG A 40 -13.27 2.07 7.45
CA ARG A 40 -13.21 3.52 7.64
C ARG A 40 -14.44 4.22 7.07
N LEU A 41 -14.64 5.44 7.53
CA LEU A 41 -15.70 6.32 7.06
C LEU A 41 -15.11 7.37 6.10
N LEU A 42 -15.85 7.66 5.03
CA LEU A 42 -15.67 8.80 4.15
C LEU A 42 -16.85 9.74 4.37
N HIS A 43 -16.61 10.92 4.97
CA HIS A 43 -17.66 11.88 5.32
C HIS A 43 -18.85 11.24 6.06
N SER A 44 -18.57 10.45 7.10
CA SER A 44 -19.56 9.69 7.90
C SER A 44 -20.27 8.52 7.19
N LYS A 45 -19.92 8.22 5.94
CA LYS A 45 -20.42 7.06 5.20
C LYS A 45 -19.38 5.93 5.18
N PRO A 46 -19.74 4.64 5.34
CA PRO A 46 -18.78 3.56 5.15
C PRO A 46 -18.09 3.64 3.78
N ILE A 47 -16.77 3.52 3.76
CA ILE A 47 -15.98 3.78 2.55
C ILE A 47 -16.36 2.85 1.39
N LEU A 48 -16.65 1.57 1.67
CA LEU A 48 -17.10 0.62 0.66
C LEU A 48 -18.47 0.97 0.07
N ASP A 49 -19.37 1.55 0.87
CA ASP A 49 -20.67 2.01 0.37
C ASP A 49 -20.55 3.26 -0.49
N ALA A 50 -19.56 4.11 -0.20
CA ALA A 50 -19.22 5.24 -1.04
C ALA A 50 -18.64 4.76 -2.38
N MET A 51 -17.69 3.81 -2.34
CA MET A 51 -17.10 3.20 -3.54
C MET A 51 -18.13 2.48 -4.40
N ALA A 52 -19.06 1.72 -3.80
CA ALA A 52 -20.11 1.02 -4.53
C ALA A 52 -21.08 1.98 -5.24
N ALA A 53 -21.33 3.16 -4.66
CA ALA A 53 -22.17 4.18 -5.27
C ALA A 53 -21.46 4.96 -6.40
N ASP A 54 -20.16 5.21 -6.24
CA ASP A 54 -19.35 5.98 -7.20
C ASP A 54 -18.80 5.12 -8.34
N GLY A 55 -18.60 3.83 -8.10
CA GLY A 55 -18.04 2.88 -9.07
C GLY A 55 -16.54 3.07 -9.36
N VAL A 56 -15.88 4.01 -8.66
CA VAL A 56 -14.48 4.40 -8.90
C VAL A 56 -13.73 4.49 -7.57
N TYR A 57 -12.50 3.97 -7.54
CA TYR A 57 -11.55 4.21 -6.47
C TYR A 57 -10.89 5.58 -6.65
N ARG A 58 -11.06 6.47 -5.68
CA ARG A 58 -10.68 7.88 -5.77
C ARG A 58 -9.39 8.17 -5.01
N SER A 59 -8.60 9.12 -5.52
CA SER A 59 -7.40 9.61 -4.86
C SER A 59 -7.72 10.48 -3.63
N GLN A 60 -6.69 10.80 -2.86
CA GLN A 60 -6.80 11.71 -1.72
C GLN A 60 -7.25 13.12 -2.12
N PHE A 61 -6.88 13.60 -3.31
CA PHE A 61 -7.31 14.90 -3.83
C PHE A 61 -8.83 15.00 -3.98
N VAL A 62 -9.51 13.87 -4.16
CA VAL A 62 -10.98 13.82 -4.25
C VAL A 62 -11.62 13.48 -2.90
N THR A 63 -11.05 12.54 -2.16
CA THR A 63 -11.68 12.02 -0.94
C THR A 63 -11.37 12.84 0.31
N GLY A 64 -10.25 13.56 0.33
CA GLY A 64 -9.73 14.19 1.55
C GLY A 64 -9.26 13.19 2.61
N THR A 65 -9.14 11.90 2.28
CA THR A 65 -8.77 10.83 3.22
C THR A 65 -7.47 10.14 2.83
N SER A 66 -6.70 9.68 3.82
CA SER A 66 -5.46 8.94 3.60
C SER A 66 -5.06 8.16 4.84
N ASN A 67 -4.28 7.09 4.65
CA ASN A 67 -3.54 6.42 5.73
C ASN A 67 -2.08 6.94 5.82
N GLY A 68 -1.70 7.86 4.94
CA GLY A 68 -0.47 8.67 4.97
C GLY A 68 -0.70 10.07 5.57
N GLY A 69 0.05 11.08 5.08
CA GLY A 69 -0.17 12.49 5.43
C GLY A 69 -1.33 13.12 4.63
N LEU A 70 -2.03 14.12 5.21
CA LEU A 70 -3.13 14.85 4.58
C LEU A 70 -2.68 16.11 3.83
N THR A 71 -1.87 15.94 2.78
CA THR A 71 -1.17 17.04 2.09
C THR A 71 -1.52 17.19 0.61
N ALA A 72 -2.62 16.56 0.16
CA ALA A 72 -3.09 16.57 -1.23
C ALA A 72 -3.96 17.79 -1.56
N TYR A 73 -3.35 18.96 -1.58
CA TYR A 73 -3.95 20.22 -2.01
C TYR A 73 -2.89 21.09 -2.71
N PRO A 74 -3.26 22.07 -3.55
CA PRO A 74 -2.29 22.96 -4.18
C PRO A 74 -1.32 23.60 -3.16
N GLY A 75 -0.01 23.35 -3.34
CA GLY A 75 1.04 23.81 -2.41
C GLY A 75 1.26 22.93 -1.17
N GLY A 76 0.60 21.78 -1.04
CA GLY A 76 0.92 20.78 -0.01
C GLY A 76 2.01 19.81 -0.47
N ASP A 77 2.62 19.07 0.46
CA ASP A 77 3.74 18.15 0.17
C ASP A 77 3.42 17.16 -0.95
N ARG A 78 2.21 16.59 -0.95
CA ARG A 78 1.81 15.66 -2.01
C ARG A 78 1.71 16.30 -3.38
N TRP A 79 1.21 17.52 -3.43
CA TRP A 79 1.19 18.27 -4.68
C TRP A 79 2.63 18.54 -5.18
N HIS A 80 3.55 18.89 -4.28
CA HIS A 80 4.94 19.16 -4.63
C HIS A 80 5.69 17.94 -5.17
N TRP A 81 5.60 16.79 -4.51
CA TRP A 81 6.28 15.60 -5.04
C TRP A 81 5.61 15.07 -6.31
N GLU A 82 4.28 15.16 -6.46
CA GLU A 82 3.62 14.78 -7.72
C GLU A 82 4.03 15.70 -8.87
N SER A 83 4.12 17.02 -8.62
CA SER A 83 4.64 17.99 -9.61
C SER A 83 6.08 17.65 -10.01
N ARG A 84 6.95 17.33 -9.04
CA ARG A 84 8.34 16.93 -9.32
C ARG A 84 8.44 15.62 -10.09
N ILE A 85 7.77 14.56 -9.62
CA ILE A 85 7.86 13.21 -10.18
C ILE A 85 7.25 13.16 -11.59
N PHE A 86 6.18 13.92 -11.84
CA PHE A 86 5.47 13.91 -13.12
C PHE A 86 5.76 15.15 -13.98
N ASN A 87 6.80 15.91 -13.66
CA ASN A 87 7.21 17.12 -14.39
C ASN A 87 6.03 18.09 -14.67
N GLY A 88 5.27 18.39 -13.63
CA GLY A 88 4.12 19.30 -13.66
C GLY A 88 2.91 18.79 -14.44
N ALA A 89 2.87 17.53 -14.86
CA ALA A 89 1.81 17.01 -15.73
C ALA A 89 0.40 17.17 -15.13
N TYR A 90 0.26 17.18 -13.81
CA TYR A 90 -1.03 17.28 -13.10
C TYR A 90 -1.29 18.63 -12.44
N ASP A 91 -0.38 19.62 -12.56
CA ASP A 91 -0.44 20.84 -11.75
C ASP A 91 -1.74 21.63 -11.98
N GLU A 92 -2.18 21.69 -13.23
CA GLU A 92 -3.45 22.30 -13.66
C GLU A 92 -4.57 21.27 -13.93
N ALA A 93 -4.31 19.97 -13.68
CA ALA A 93 -5.29 18.92 -13.91
C ALA A 93 -6.32 18.86 -12.78
N PRO A 94 -7.59 18.53 -13.07
CA PRO A 94 -8.60 18.40 -12.05
C PRO A 94 -8.27 17.24 -11.07
N PRO A 95 -8.68 17.34 -9.79
CA PRO A 95 -8.38 16.34 -8.75
C PRO A 95 -8.65 14.87 -9.12
N HIS A 96 -9.66 14.62 -9.94
CA HIS A 96 -10.08 13.27 -10.33
C HIS A 96 -9.21 12.64 -11.44
N GLU A 97 -8.36 13.42 -12.11
CA GLU A 97 -7.39 12.91 -13.09
C GLU A 97 -6.08 12.48 -12.44
N ARG A 98 -5.82 12.92 -11.19
CA ARG A 98 -4.58 12.59 -10.46
C ARG A 98 -4.52 11.09 -10.13
N PRO A 99 -3.30 10.49 -10.15
CA PRO A 99 -3.15 9.07 -9.94
C PRO A 99 -3.59 8.62 -8.55
N VAL A 100 -4.02 7.35 -8.48
CA VAL A 100 -4.24 6.66 -7.21
C VAL A 100 -2.97 5.91 -6.81
N TYR A 101 -2.74 5.80 -5.51
CA TYR A 101 -1.49 5.28 -4.96
C TYR A 101 -1.70 3.87 -4.41
N GLY A 102 -0.74 3.00 -4.68
CA GLY A 102 -0.65 1.65 -4.18
C GLY A 102 0.79 1.18 -4.13
N ALA A 103 1.00 -0.12 -4.21
CA ALA A 103 2.33 -0.71 -4.28
C ALA A 103 2.38 -1.91 -5.22
N LEU A 104 3.54 -2.15 -5.83
CA LEU A 104 3.81 -3.39 -6.52
C LEU A 104 3.98 -4.51 -5.50
N ASN A 105 3.19 -5.58 -5.60
CA ASN A 105 3.31 -6.74 -4.72
C ASN A 105 4.41 -7.70 -5.19
N TYR A 106 5.64 -7.19 -5.31
CA TYR A 106 6.80 -7.96 -5.81
C TYR A 106 7.22 -9.10 -4.87
N ARG A 107 6.90 -8.99 -3.58
CA ARG A 107 7.10 -10.05 -2.58
C ARG A 107 5.92 -11.02 -2.48
N GLN A 108 4.86 -10.83 -3.27
CA GLN A 108 3.66 -11.67 -3.27
C GLN A 108 3.04 -11.86 -1.88
N LYS A 109 3.07 -10.81 -1.05
CA LYS A 109 2.49 -10.81 0.30
C LYS A 109 0.97 -11.04 0.17
N PRO A 110 0.38 -12.03 0.88
CA PRO A 110 -1.08 -12.25 0.86
C PRO A 110 -1.89 -11.04 1.36
N THR A 111 -1.25 -10.13 2.09
CA THR A 111 -1.84 -8.89 2.62
C THR A 111 -1.66 -7.68 1.69
N GLY A 112 -1.11 -7.89 0.49
CA GLY A 112 -0.80 -6.84 -0.48
C GLY A 112 0.60 -6.25 -0.33
N GLY A 113 0.99 -5.42 -1.30
CA GLY A 113 2.34 -4.86 -1.41
C GLY A 113 2.68 -3.81 -0.35
N ALA A 114 1.69 -3.16 0.27
CA ALA A 114 1.93 -2.16 1.31
C ALA A 114 0.91 -2.25 2.47
N PRO A 115 0.95 -3.33 3.29
CA PRO A 115 0.02 -3.55 4.40
C PRO A 115 0.11 -2.46 5.47
N ARG A 116 1.20 -1.66 5.48
CA ARG A 116 1.33 -0.42 6.25
C ARG A 116 0.09 0.48 6.14
N PHE A 117 -0.55 0.51 4.98
CA PHE A 117 -1.68 1.41 4.70
C PHE A 117 -3.06 0.78 4.85
N GLY A 118 -3.17 -0.48 5.23
CA GLY A 118 -4.49 -1.07 5.39
C GLY A 118 -4.53 -2.57 5.55
N SER A 119 -5.61 -3.03 6.18
CA SER A 119 -5.91 -4.45 6.40
C SER A 119 -6.62 -5.13 5.23
N ALA A 120 -7.01 -4.39 4.21
CA ALA A 120 -7.56 -4.93 2.97
C ALA A 120 -6.80 -4.35 1.79
N HIS A 121 -6.92 -5.00 0.64
CA HIS A 121 -6.43 -4.44 -0.60
C HIS A 121 -7.26 -4.85 -1.81
N PHE A 122 -7.33 -3.96 -2.79
CA PHE A 122 -7.67 -4.37 -4.14
C PHE A 122 -6.44 -4.94 -4.82
N ARG A 123 -6.55 -6.12 -5.42
CA ARG A 123 -5.57 -6.66 -6.38
C ARG A 123 -5.99 -6.26 -7.78
N LEU A 124 -5.23 -5.37 -8.41
CA LEU A 124 -5.58 -4.83 -9.72
C LEU A 124 -5.34 -5.88 -10.82
N THR A 125 -6.01 -5.72 -11.96
CA THR A 125 -5.76 -6.53 -13.16
C THR A 125 -4.44 -6.15 -13.82
N ALA A 126 -3.82 -7.06 -14.60
CA ALA A 126 -2.62 -6.76 -15.38
C ALA A 126 -2.79 -5.55 -16.34
N ASP A 127 -4.01 -5.27 -16.79
CA ASP A 127 -4.33 -4.15 -17.69
C ASP A 127 -4.06 -2.76 -17.09
N THR A 128 -3.84 -2.66 -15.77
CA THR A 128 -3.43 -1.40 -15.13
C THR A 128 -1.93 -1.13 -15.25
N LEU A 129 -1.11 -2.14 -15.50
CA LEU A 129 0.35 -2.02 -15.52
C LEU A 129 0.87 -1.05 -16.59
N PRO A 130 0.35 -1.03 -17.84
CA PRO A 130 0.83 -0.09 -18.86
C PRO A 130 0.63 1.38 -18.51
N ARG A 131 -0.27 1.68 -17.57
CA ARG A 131 -0.58 3.04 -17.10
C ARG A 131 -0.16 3.28 -15.65
N THR A 132 0.77 2.48 -15.13
CA THR A 132 1.31 2.63 -13.78
C THR A 132 2.77 3.04 -13.82
N THR A 133 3.13 4.07 -13.07
CA THR A 133 4.52 4.41 -12.75
C THR A 133 4.88 3.90 -11.36
N PHE A 134 6.17 3.79 -11.10
CA PHE A 134 6.70 3.29 -9.85
C PHE A 134 7.87 4.13 -9.38
N CYS A 135 8.09 4.21 -8.07
CA CYS A 135 9.33 4.73 -7.49
C CYS A 135 9.77 3.90 -6.29
N TYR A 136 11.07 3.96 -6.02
CA TYR A 136 11.69 3.41 -4.81
C TYR A 136 12.86 4.31 -4.38
N PRO A 137 12.95 4.74 -3.10
CA PRO A 137 11.93 4.62 -2.04
C PRO A 137 10.61 5.33 -2.38
N ASP A 138 9.68 5.40 -1.41
CA ASP A 138 8.37 6.04 -1.64
C ASP A 138 8.49 7.54 -1.98
N SER A 139 7.43 8.11 -2.57
CA SER A 139 7.42 9.51 -3.06
C SER A 139 7.72 10.58 -2.01
N SER A 140 7.54 10.28 -0.72
CA SER A 140 7.80 11.21 0.38
C SER A 140 9.29 11.30 0.73
N ALA A 141 10.10 10.34 0.29
CA ALA A 141 11.53 10.26 0.56
C ALA A 141 12.40 10.87 -0.57
N ASP A 142 11.80 11.71 -1.42
CA ASP A 142 12.46 12.35 -2.57
C ASP A 142 13.21 11.33 -3.48
N PRO A 143 12.53 10.31 -4.01
CA PRO A 143 13.18 9.23 -4.74
C PRO A 143 13.79 9.69 -6.06
N THR A 144 14.88 9.05 -6.44
CA THR A 144 15.57 9.24 -7.72
C THR A 144 15.41 8.06 -8.67
N ASP A 145 14.99 6.90 -8.16
CA ASP A 145 14.82 5.69 -8.95
C ASP A 145 13.35 5.50 -9.31
N PHE A 146 13.11 5.33 -10.60
CA PHE A 146 11.78 5.21 -11.18
C PHE A 146 11.61 3.98 -12.06
N GLY A 147 10.37 3.55 -12.20
CA GLY A 147 10.01 2.37 -12.98
C GLY A 147 8.73 2.55 -13.77
N VAL A 148 8.65 1.84 -14.88
CA VAL A 148 7.42 1.55 -15.64
C VAL A 148 7.41 0.07 -16.00
N ALA A 149 6.28 -0.51 -16.40
CA ALA A 149 6.20 -1.94 -16.68
C ALA A 149 7.25 -2.43 -17.70
N ALA A 150 7.63 -1.59 -18.68
CA ALA A 150 8.64 -1.92 -19.68
C ALA A 150 10.10 -1.76 -19.20
N ARG A 151 10.34 -1.06 -18.08
CA ARG A 151 11.66 -0.73 -17.52
C ARG A 151 11.57 -0.72 -15.98
N MET A 152 11.85 -1.87 -15.36
CA MET A 152 11.60 -2.11 -13.94
C MET A 152 12.87 -2.53 -13.18
N GLY A 153 13.84 -1.62 -13.07
CA GLY A 153 15.04 -1.83 -12.23
C GLY A 153 14.79 -1.80 -10.72
N LEU A 154 13.62 -1.32 -10.28
CA LEU A 154 13.33 -1.08 -8.86
C LEU A 154 13.23 -2.35 -8.01
N ILE A 155 12.90 -3.49 -8.62
CA ILE A 155 12.78 -4.77 -7.89
C ILE A 155 14.13 -5.20 -7.32
N GLU A 156 15.20 -5.07 -8.11
CA GLU A 156 16.55 -5.42 -7.65
C GLU A 156 17.01 -4.49 -6.52
N LEU A 157 16.73 -3.19 -6.64
CA LEU A 157 17.03 -2.20 -5.59
C LEU A 157 16.29 -2.51 -4.28
N ALA A 158 14.98 -2.77 -4.36
CA ALA A 158 14.16 -3.06 -3.18
C ALA A 158 14.51 -4.41 -2.53
N LEU A 159 15.02 -5.39 -3.30
CA LEU A 159 15.51 -6.66 -2.76
C LEU A 159 16.88 -6.53 -2.08
N ALA A 160 17.73 -5.62 -2.54
CA ALA A 160 19.06 -5.38 -1.97
C ALA A 160 19.02 -4.50 -0.71
N ASP A 161 18.01 -3.63 -0.59
CA ASP A 161 17.82 -2.75 0.56
C ASP A 161 17.28 -3.51 1.80
N ARG A 162 17.70 -3.06 2.99
CA ARG A 162 17.32 -3.64 4.28
C ARG A 162 16.41 -2.70 5.04
N GLN A 163 15.16 -2.63 4.61
CA GLN A 163 14.09 -1.88 5.29
C GLN A 163 13.29 -2.77 6.25
N ASP A 164 12.49 -2.14 7.10
CA ASP A 164 11.46 -2.85 7.87
C ASP A 164 10.41 -3.45 6.91
N ASP A 165 9.84 -4.61 7.26
CA ASP A 165 8.86 -5.33 6.42
C ASP A 165 7.61 -4.51 6.07
N LEU A 166 7.31 -3.42 6.79
CA LEU A 166 6.22 -2.49 6.46
C LEU A 166 6.64 -1.33 5.55
N ASP A 167 7.94 -1.07 5.43
CA ASP A 167 8.51 0.07 4.73
C ASP A 167 9.20 -0.35 3.41
N ASP A 168 9.36 -1.66 3.15
CA ASP A 168 10.02 -2.28 1.99
C ASP A 168 9.22 -2.28 0.66
N HIS A 169 8.31 -1.33 0.45
CA HIS A 169 7.38 -1.34 -0.67
C HIS A 169 7.88 -0.50 -1.85
N ILE A 170 7.64 -0.98 -3.08
CA ILE A 170 7.78 -0.18 -4.31
C ILE A 170 6.46 0.53 -4.52
N GLU A 171 6.45 1.85 -4.36
CA GLU A 171 5.24 2.65 -4.53
C GLU A 171 4.80 2.65 -5.99
N ALA A 172 3.49 2.52 -6.21
CA ALA A 172 2.88 2.50 -7.53
C ALA A 172 1.89 3.66 -7.65
N GLN A 173 1.99 4.44 -8.72
CA GLN A 173 1.04 5.49 -9.07
C GLN A 173 0.26 5.06 -10.32
N VAL A 174 -1.00 4.70 -10.14
CA VAL A 174 -1.87 4.22 -11.22
C VAL A 174 -2.58 5.42 -11.83
N HIS A 175 -2.28 5.71 -13.09
CA HIS A 175 -2.85 6.83 -13.81
C HIS A 175 -4.21 6.46 -14.42
N GLY A 176 -5.14 7.42 -14.41
CA GLY A 176 -6.52 7.21 -14.84
C GLY A 176 -7.40 6.48 -13.81
N PRO A 177 -8.70 6.27 -14.12
CA PRO A 177 -9.65 5.73 -13.17
C PRO A 177 -9.39 4.23 -12.87
N VAL A 178 -9.53 3.87 -11.60
CA VAL A 178 -9.59 2.48 -11.15
C VAL A 178 -11.02 2.15 -10.78
N ARG A 179 -11.62 1.18 -11.48
CA ARG A 179 -13.00 0.76 -11.30
C ARG A 179 -13.01 -0.66 -10.78
N PRO A 180 -13.68 -0.95 -9.64
CA PRO A 180 -13.69 -2.31 -9.11
C PRO A 180 -14.27 -3.35 -10.09
N ASP A 181 -15.28 -3.01 -10.88
CA ASP A 181 -15.95 -3.97 -11.78
C ASP A 181 -15.10 -4.44 -12.98
N CYS A 182 -14.05 -3.72 -13.37
CA CYS A 182 -13.24 -4.08 -14.55
C CYS A 182 -11.71 -3.99 -14.35
N HIS A 183 -11.23 -3.27 -13.33
CA HIS A 183 -9.79 -3.09 -13.09
C HIS A 183 -9.28 -3.85 -11.87
N VAL A 184 -10.15 -4.64 -11.21
CA VAL A 184 -9.83 -5.37 -9.99
C VAL A 184 -10.13 -6.85 -10.20
N GLU A 185 -9.14 -7.70 -9.90
CA GLU A 185 -9.32 -9.15 -9.86
C GLU A 185 -10.10 -9.56 -8.61
N ALA A 186 -9.70 -9.03 -7.45
CA ALA A 186 -10.38 -9.25 -6.19
C ALA A 186 -10.16 -8.10 -5.19
N LEU A 187 -11.16 -7.88 -4.33
CA LEU A 187 -10.99 -7.26 -3.02
C LEU A 187 -10.64 -8.33 -2.01
N VAL A 188 -9.42 -8.28 -1.46
CA VAL A 188 -8.95 -9.22 -0.45
C VAL A 188 -9.13 -8.60 0.94
N LEU A 189 -9.87 -9.29 1.81
CA LEU A 189 -10.24 -8.84 3.15
C LEU A 189 -9.59 -9.68 4.27
N ASP A 190 -9.50 -9.09 5.46
CA ASP A 190 -9.19 -9.82 6.68
C ASP A 190 -10.39 -10.65 7.16
N PRO A 191 -10.19 -11.92 7.60
CA PRO A 191 -11.25 -12.77 8.12
C PRO A 191 -12.12 -12.16 9.23
N CYS A 192 -11.64 -11.17 9.98
CA CYS A 192 -12.42 -10.45 11.00
C CYS A 192 -13.67 -9.74 10.44
N TYR A 193 -13.73 -9.54 9.11
CA TYR A 193 -14.87 -8.92 8.44
C TYR A 193 -15.91 -9.89 7.91
N ARG A 194 -15.73 -11.21 8.09
CA ARG A 194 -16.77 -12.20 7.75
C ARG A 194 -18.05 -11.98 8.54
N SER A 195 -19.17 -12.10 7.85
CA SER A 195 -20.53 -11.87 8.35
C SER A 195 -20.73 -10.49 8.96
N THR A 196 -20.06 -9.47 8.41
CA THR A 196 -20.20 -8.06 8.85
C THR A 196 -20.78 -7.17 7.74
N ALA A 197 -21.09 -5.93 8.09
CA ALA A 197 -21.47 -4.90 7.13
C ALA A 197 -20.37 -4.62 6.09
N VAL A 198 -19.09 -4.84 6.43
CA VAL A 198 -17.97 -4.68 5.50
C VAL A 198 -18.03 -5.72 4.39
N GLU A 199 -18.25 -7.00 4.70
CA GLU A 199 -18.43 -8.05 3.69
C GLU A 199 -19.67 -7.76 2.82
N THR A 200 -20.78 -7.37 3.46
CA THR A 200 -22.01 -7.03 2.73
C THR A 200 -21.78 -5.88 1.74
N ALA A 201 -21.02 -4.86 2.13
CA ALA A 201 -20.66 -3.74 1.26
C ALA A 201 -19.69 -4.15 0.15
N ALA A 202 -18.68 -4.96 0.47
CA ALA A 202 -17.69 -5.47 -0.48
C ALA A 202 -18.34 -6.24 -1.64
N LEU A 203 -19.33 -7.08 -1.35
CA LEU A 203 -20.05 -7.87 -2.36
C LEU A 203 -20.82 -7.01 -3.38
N ARG A 204 -21.04 -5.71 -3.10
CA ARG A 204 -21.72 -4.78 -4.02
C ARG A 204 -20.78 -4.08 -4.99
N LEU A 205 -19.46 -4.27 -4.88
CA LEU A 205 -18.47 -3.57 -5.71
C LEU A 205 -18.34 -4.14 -7.13
N GLY A 206 -18.92 -5.30 -7.42
CA GLY A 206 -18.84 -5.92 -8.75
C GLY A 206 -17.51 -6.64 -9.03
N CYS A 207 -16.66 -6.87 -8.02
CA CYS A 207 -15.46 -7.71 -8.11
C CYS A 207 -15.54 -8.88 -7.13
N SER A 208 -14.65 -9.87 -7.32
CA SER A 208 -14.54 -11.01 -6.41
C SER A 208 -14.12 -10.57 -5.01
N VAL A 209 -14.63 -11.24 -3.97
CA VAL A 209 -14.19 -11.04 -2.59
C VAL A 209 -13.40 -12.26 -2.14
N GLU A 210 -12.14 -12.02 -1.77
CA GLU A 210 -11.20 -13.03 -1.29
C GLU A 210 -10.75 -12.71 0.14
N TRP A 211 -10.04 -13.65 0.77
CA TRP A 211 -9.62 -13.52 2.16
C TRP A 211 -8.16 -13.89 2.32
N HIS A 212 -7.39 -13.06 3.01
CA HIS A 212 -6.04 -13.43 3.42
C HIS A 212 -6.06 -14.15 4.78
N ALA A 213 -4.89 -14.61 5.25
CA ALA A 213 -4.79 -15.47 6.43
C ALA A 213 -5.13 -14.76 7.76
N GLY A 214 -4.96 -13.44 7.84
CA GLY A 214 -5.50 -12.58 8.89
C GLY A 214 -4.42 -11.90 9.71
N PHE A 215 -4.78 -10.78 10.34
CA PHE A 215 -3.95 -10.07 11.31
C PHE A 215 -4.45 -10.34 12.72
N ARG A 216 -3.63 -10.95 13.57
CA ARG A 216 -3.88 -11.08 15.00
C ARG A 216 -2.61 -10.87 15.80
N LEU A 217 -2.63 -9.91 16.72
CA LEU A 217 -1.52 -9.61 17.60
C LEU A 217 -1.98 -9.73 19.06
N SER A 218 -1.36 -10.64 19.83
CA SER A 218 -1.65 -10.72 21.27
C SER A 218 -1.03 -9.52 22.00
N VAL A 219 -1.67 -9.11 23.08
CA VAL A 219 -1.13 -8.09 23.98
C VAL A 219 0.22 -8.52 24.58
N GLU A 220 0.42 -9.83 24.80
CA GLU A 220 1.71 -10.37 25.25
C GLU A 220 2.81 -10.10 24.23
N GLU A 221 2.55 -10.36 22.95
CA GLU A 221 3.52 -10.10 21.89
C GLU A 221 3.74 -8.60 21.67
N LEU A 222 2.67 -7.79 21.69
CA LEU A 222 2.76 -6.34 21.59
C LEU A 222 3.72 -5.73 22.62
N ARG A 223 3.69 -6.21 23.87
CA ARG A 223 4.56 -5.74 24.96
C ARG A 223 6.05 -6.03 24.73
N ARG A 224 6.39 -6.97 23.84
CA ARG A 224 7.78 -7.30 23.53
C ARG A 224 8.45 -6.26 22.63
N HIS A 225 7.69 -5.34 22.03
CA HIS A 225 8.19 -4.44 20.98
C HIS A 225 8.12 -2.93 21.32
N PRO A 226 8.41 -2.46 22.54
CA PRO A 226 8.20 -1.06 22.91
C PRO A 226 9.02 -0.06 22.07
N GLY A 227 10.16 -0.50 21.52
CA GLY A 227 11.04 0.31 20.67
C GLY A 227 10.62 0.46 19.21
N TYR A 228 9.58 -0.23 18.73
CA TYR A 228 9.24 -0.21 17.30
C TYR A 228 8.63 1.12 16.86
N ARG A 229 7.55 1.55 17.54
CA ARG A 229 6.96 2.89 17.32
C ARG A 229 6.89 3.73 18.59
N GLY A 230 7.06 3.15 19.77
CA GLY A 230 6.94 3.83 21.07
C GLY A 230 6.08 3.07 22.06
N GLN A 231 6.37 3.25 23.36
CA GLN A 231 5.67 2.61 24.47
C GLN A 231 4.22 3.11 24.58
N GLU A 232 3.97 4.38 24.30
CA GLU A 232 2.65 5.00 24.34
C GLU A 232 1.64 4.30 23.41
N TYR A 233 2.12 3.74 22.29
CA TYR A 233 1.28 2.99 21.35
C TYR A 233 1.10 1.53 21.76
N VAL A 234 2.07 0.95 22.49
CA VAL A 234 1.87 -0.35 23.16
C VAL A 234 0.77 -0.23 24.21
N ASP A 235 0.82 0.83 25.02
CA ASP A 235 -0.18 1.10 26.06
C ASP A 235 -1.57 1.33 25.45
N LEU A 236 -1.66 2.11 24.37
CA LEU A 236 -2.92 2.29 23.63
C LEU A 236 -3.42 0.97 23.03
N GLY A 237 -2.54 0.18 22.41
CA GLY A 237 -2.89 -1.13 21.86
C GLY A 237 -3.42 -2.08 22.93
N MET A 238 -2.83 -2.08 24.11
CA MET A 238 -3.32 -2.82 25.28
C MET A 238 -4.70 -2.34 25.74
N GLN A 239 -4.94 -1.04 25.72
CA GLN A 239 -6.21 -0.45 26.14
C GLN A 239 -7.37 -0.83 25.21
N ILE A 240 -7.12 -0.86 23.89
CA ILE A 240 -8.19 -1.14 22.92
C ILE A 240 -8.37 -2.63 22.63
N ALA A 241 -7.40 -3.48 22.99
CA ALA A 241 -7.47 -4.92 22.75
C ALA A 241 -8.71 -5.56 23.39
N VAL A 242 -9.34 -6.47 22.65
CA VAL A 242 -10.49 -7.26 23.11
C VAL A 242 -9.98 -8.67 23.38
N ASP A 243 -10.29 -9.20 24.56
CA ASP A 243 -9.80 -10.52 25.01
C ASP A 243 -8.27 -10.67 24.87
N SER A 244 -7.53 -9.59 25.15
CA SER A 244 -6.07 -9.50 25.02
C SER A 244 -5.53 -9.70 23.59
N VAL A 245 -6.35 -9.49 22.56
CA VAL A 245 -5.95 -9.59 21.15
C VAL A 245 -6.36 -8.33 20.38
N LEU A 246 -5.46 -7.90 19.50
CA LEU A 246 -5.71 -6.91 18.46
C LEU A 246 -5.97 -7.60 17.14
N ASP A 247 -7.00 -7.15 16.43
CA ASP A 247 -7.25 -7.45 15.03
C ASP A 247 -7.68 -6.17 14.29
N PRO A 248 -7.83 -6.20 12.96
CA PRO A 248 -8.13 -4.98 12.21
C PRO A 248 -9.45 -4.34 12.60
N ARG A 249 -10.43 -5.12 13.05
CA ARG A 249 -11.74 -4.60 13.47
C ARG A 249 -11.62 -3.85 14.79
N THR A 250 -10.83 -4.34 15.74
CA THR A 250 -10.57 -3.65 17.02
C THR A 250 -9.88 -2.29 16.79
N VAL A 251 -8.83 -2.26 15.97
CA VAL A 251 -8.16 -1.00 15.56
C VAL A 251 -9.13 -0.13 14.74
N GLY A 252 -9.97 -0.80 13.97
CA GLY A 252 -11.14 -0.30 13.27
C GLY A 252 -12.03 0.59 14.12
N ASP A 253 -12.61 -0.03 15.15
CA ASP A 253 -13.54 0.55 16.10
C ASP A 253 -12.90 1.70 16.88
N ALA A 254 -11.63 1.56 17.28
CA ALA A 254 -10.89 2.64 17.93
C ALA A 254 -10.79 3.89 17.04
N ALA A 255 -10.49 3.73 15.76
CA ALA A 255 -10.41 4.87 14.83
C ALA A 255 -11.77 5.55 14.60
N ARG A 256 -12.88 4.80 14.66
CA ARG A 256 -14.24 5.34 14.51
C ARG A 256 -14.79 5.96 15.78
N ALA A 257 -14.23 5.65 16.94
CA ALA A 257 -14.76 6.08 18.23
C ALA A 257 -14.57 7.58 18.50
N ASP A 258 -13.71 8.28 17.75
CA ASP A 258 -13.37 9.70 17.95
C ASP A 258 -12.87 10.02 19.39
N ARG A 259 -12.28 9.02 20.05
CA ARG A 259 -11.75 9.12 21.42
C ARG A 259 -10.23 9.13 21.49
N TYR A 260 -9.57 8.84 20.37
CA TYR A 260 -8.13 8.62 20.29
C TYR A 260 -7.54 9.46 19.17
N ASP A 261 -6.30 9.92 19.34
CA ASP A 261 -5.56 10.55 18.25
C ASP A 261 -5.45 9.59 17.05
N PRO A 262 -5.92 9.98 15.85
CA PRO A 262 -5.81 9.16 14.65
C PRO A 262 -4.37 8.72 14.33
N GLN A 263 -3.37 9.57 14.62
CA GLN A 263 -1.97 9.17 14.41
C GLN A 263 -1.55 8.08 15.39
N ALA A 264 -1.98 8.15 16.65
CA ALA A 264 -1.72 7.08 17.62
C ALA A 264 -2.38 5.75 17.20
N VAL A 265 -3.65 5.77 16.75
CA VAL A 265 -4.33 4.56 16.26
C VAL A 265 -3.61 3.99 15.02
N LYS A 266 -3.12 4.85 14.12
CA LYS A 266 -2.28 4.42 12.99
C LYS A 266 -0.98 3.75 13.46
N LYS A 267 -0.33 4.24 14.51
CA LYS A 267 0.87 3.57 15.05
C LYS A 267 0.53 2.22 15.68
N VAL A 268 -0.63 2.07 16.33
CA VAL A 268 -1.13 0.76 16.78
C VAL A 268 -1.36 -0.18 15.59
N TRP A 269 -1.93 0.33 14.48
CA TRP A 269 -2.02 -0.46 13.24
C TRP A 269 -0.65 -0.95 12.77
N HIS A 270 0.39 -0.12 12.81
CA HIS A 270 1.73 -0.55 12.40
C HIS A 270 2.24 -1.75 13.24
N TYR A 271 1.96 -1.79 14.54
CA TYR A 271 2.28 -2.98 15.35
C TYR A 271 1.53 -4.21 14.87
N LEU A 272 0.20 -4.09 14.68
CA LEU A 272 -0.63 -5.20 14.23
C LEU A 272 -0.21 -5.70 12.84
N ALA A 273 0.08 -4.79 11.90
CA ALA A 273 0.50 -5.15 10.55
C ALA A 273 1.89 -5.80 10.53
N ARG A 274 2.82 -5.34 11.39
CA ARG A 274 4.20 -5.84 11.45
C ARG A 274 4.33 -7.21 12.14
N PHE A 275 3.62 -7.38 13.25
CA PHE A 275 3.79 -8.53 14.17
C PHE A 275 2.58 -9.46 14.22
N GLY A 276 1.44 -9.05 13.67
CA GLY A 276 0.20 -9.83 13.69
C GLY A 276 -0.12 -10.53 12.38
N ALA A 277 0.62 -10.29 11.30
CA ALA A 277 0.43 -11.02 10.05
C ALA A 277 0.79 -12.49 10.24
N THR A 278 -0.14 -13.41 9.98
CA THR A 278 0.16 -14.84 9.98
C THR A 278 1.13 -15.16 8.85
N ARG A 279 2.40 -15.40 9.18
CA ARG A 279 3.40 -15.89 8.22
C ARG A 279 3.10 -17.35 7.92
N THR A 280 2.85 -17.68 6.65
CA THR A 280 2.87 -19.07 6.21
C THR A 280 4.28 -19.63 6.41
N SER A 281 4.39 -20.91 6.77
CA SER A 281 5.63 -21.58 7.18
C SER A 281 6.79 -21.53 6.17
N ASP A 282 6.54 -21.13 4.92
CA ASP A 282 7.56 -20.94 3.88
C ASP A 282 8.35 -19.62 4.01
N ASP A 283 7.95 -18.72 4.91
CA ASP A 283 8.57 -17.40 5.07
C ASP A 283 9.77 -17.42 6.05
N ARG A 284 10.42 -18.58 6.20
CA ARG A 284 11.65 -18.69 6.98
C ARG A 284 12.79 -18.13 6.12
N PRO A 285 13.56 -17.12 6.58
CA PRO A 285 14.72 -16.67 5.84
C PRO A 285 15.65 -17.87 5.60
N LEU A 286 16.01 -18.12 4.34
CA LEU A 286 17.05 -19.07 3.99
C LEU A 286 18.29 -18.70 4.83
N SER A 287 18.65 -19.57 5.77
CA SER A 287 19.90 -19.39 6.51
C SER A 287 21.04 -19.34 5.50
N PRO A 288 21.98 -18.38 5.62
CA PRO A 288 23.16 -18.39 4.79
C PRO A 288 23.90 -19.72 4.99
N ALA A 289 24.24 -20.38 3.89
CA ALA A 289 25.04 -21.60 3.92
C ALA A 289 26.33 -21.34 4.71
N PRO A 290 26.78 -22.29 5.56
CA PRO A 290 28.04 -22.12 6.28
C PRO A 290 29.18 -21.95 5.27
N ALA A 291 29.96 -20.89 5.45
CA ALA A 291 31.16 -20.66 4.67
C ALA A 291 32.11 -21.85 4.85
N GLU A 292 32.44 -22.52 3.75
CA GLU A 292 33.45 -23.57 3.73
C GLU A 292 34.81 -23.00 4.14
N GLY A 293 35.31 -23.52 5.27
CA GLY A 293 36.72 -23.82 5.54
C GLY A 293 37.77 -22.77 5.19
N ALA A 294 38.12 -21.93 6.18
CA ALA A 294 39.46 -21.37 6.24
C ALA A 294 40.48 -22.51 6.38
N VAL A 295 41.34 -22.67 5.37
CA VAL A 295 42.52 -23.52 5.41
C VAL A 295 43.46 -22.96 6.48
N LEU A 296 43.69 -23.74 7.53
CA LEU A 296 44.71 -23.48 8.53
C LEU A 296 46.07 -23.86 7.91
N ASP A 297 46.88 -22.87 7.57
CA ASP A 297 48.29 -23.06 7.26
C ASP A 297 49.04 -23.49 8.53
N GLY A 298 49.56 -24.71 8.51
CA GLY A 298 50.41 -25.27 9.55
C GLY A 298 51.89 -25.02 9.26
N PHE A 299 52.57 -24.47 10.27
CA PHE A 299 53.97 -24.64 10.64
C PHE A 299 54.96 -25.24 9.61
N ARG A 300 55.93 -24.43 9.19
CA ARG A 300 57.37 -24.67 9.38
C ARG A 300 58.12 -23.37 9.58
#